data_AF-A0A9W8KJT5-F1
#
_entry.id   AF-A0A9W8KJT5-F1
#
_cell.length_a   1.000
_cell.length_b   1.000
_cell.length_c   1.000
_cell.angle_alpha   90.00
_cell.angle_beta   90.00
_cell.angle_gamma   90.00
#
_symmetry.space_group_name_H-M   'P 1'
#
loop_
_entity.id
_entity.type
_entity.pdbx_description
1 polymer ?
#
loop_
_entity_poly.entity_id
_entity_poly.type
_entity_poly.pdbx_seq_one_letter_code
_entity_poly.pdbx_strand_id
1 'polypeptide(L)'
;MAFRATAVMRHGFKLRPSFEIALRSSCLQLVLARWGLETAALMGVKGEQTANDDDRKVRAVEAITRAMYESGLDDHATSAEKTMLEKPYQSWEYEDYAYGDHWEAFGVLQWLLGRQHKIPPYYSNFDRARLFQGTGIMPAEPSTVEKFVDPFMSPQTHQSLDMKQLQHEIDVAEAWLWRARAQVLLGLRNDLEMAKQQKSTTGTDEESPAETALRTKHIPHSLRKMARDIPKTIPLAAAQARDKGLVGALEGNDFAIVVELKDKDASTTTTTTVPYVNLDSNHQDAIRKIAESRFFAFAWAVGKADKWNADAVSELVSINPISSVWTA
;
A
#
# COMPACT_ATOMS: atom_id res chain seq x y z
N MET A 1 -17.47 -20.51 -25.89
CA MET A 1 -16.56 -21.65 -25.59
C MET A 1 -15.75 -21.32 -24.36
N ALA A 2 -15.90 -22.15 -23.32
CA ALA A 2 -15.03 -22.36 -22.16
C ALA A 2 -14.47 -21.13 -21.40
N PHE A 3 -15.30 -20.51 -20.56
CA PHE A 3 -14.85 -19.96 -19.28
C PHE A 3 -14.47 -21.15 -18.36
N ARG A 4 -13.28 -21.74 -18.56
CA ARG A 4 -12.68 -22.73 -17.66
C ARG A 4 -11.36 -22.16 -17.13
N ALA A 5 -11.47 -21.21 -16.20
CA ALA A 5 -10.35 -20.73 -15.41
C ALA A 5 -10.76 -20.29 -13.98
N THR A 6 -11.93 -20.72 -13.49
CA THR A 6 -12.48 -20.25 -12.20
C THR A 6 -12.68 -21.39 -11.20
N ALA A 7 -11.76 -22.34 -11.16
CA ALA A 7 -11.77 -23.44 -10.18
C ALA A 7 -10.43 -23.69 -9.49
N VAL A 8 -9.45 -22.79 -9.61
CA VAL A 8 -8.10 -23.03 -9.05
C VAL A 8 -7.64 -21.80 -8.27
N MET A 9 -8.04 -21.68 -7.00
CA MET A 9 -7.27 -21.01 -5.93
C MET A 9 -7.79 -21.44 -4.54
N ARG A 10 -8.00 -22.75 -4.33
CA ARG A 10 -7.98 -23.36 -2.99
C ARG A 10 -6.63 -24.05 -2.71
N HIS A 11 -5.55 -23.53 -3.31
CA HIS A 11 -4.22 -23.95 -2.90
C HIS A 11 -3.92 -23.21 -1.60
N GLY A 12 -3.74 -23.96 -0.51
CA GLY A 12 -3.22 -23.40 0.73
C GLY A 12 -1.98 -22.60 0.38
N PHE A 13 -2.00 -21.30 0.70
CA PHE A 13 -0.85 -20.45 0.45
C PHE A 13 0.35 -21.02 1.19
N LYS A 14 1.50 -21.05 0.52
CA LYS A 14 2.75 -21.36 1.18
C LYS A 14 3.41 -20.04 1.54
N LEU A 15 3.37 -19.70 2.82
CA LEU A 15 4.10 -18.55 3.34
C LEU A 15 5.60 -18.77 3.10
N ARG A 16 6.30 -17.72 2.69
CA ARG A 16 7.76 -17.67 2.66
C ARG A 16 8.30 -17.97 4.06
N PRO A 17 9.50 -18.58 4.16
CA PRO A 17 10.15 -18.78 5.44
C PRO A 17 10.23 -17.48 6.26
N SER A 18 10.00 -17.57 7.57
CA SER A 18 9.99 -16.40 8.46
C SER A 18 11.30 -15.59 8.40
N PHE A 19 12.44 -16.25 8.20
CA PHE A 19 13.72 -15.58 8.03
C PHE A 19 13.75 -14.70 6.76
N GLU A 20 13.16 -15.14 5.64
CA GLU A 20 13.08 -14.32 4.42
C GLU A 20 12.23 -13.07 4.64
N ILE A 21 11.11 -13.23 5.36
CA ILE A 21 10.23 -12.12 5.74
C ILE A 21 10.97 -11.15 6.67
N ALA A 22 11.74 -11.65 7.63
CA ALA A 22 12.54 -10.84 8.55
C ALA A 22 13.65 -10.07 7.83
N LEU A 23 14.39 -10.70 6.92
CA LEU A 23 15.41 -10.04 6.10
C LEU A 23 14.81 -8.93 5.25
N ARG A 24 13.70 -9.21 4.54
CA ARG A 24 13.00 -8.20 3.74
C ARG A 24 12.51 -7.03 4.59
N SER A 25 11.97 -7.32 5.78
CA SER A 25 11.52 -6.31 6.74
C SER A 25 12.66 -5.44 7.24
N SER A 26 13.84 -6.04 7.48
CA SER A 26 15.05 -5.33 7.90
C SER A 26 15.55 -4.38 6.82
N CYS A 27 15.60 -4.83 5.56
CA CYS A 27 15.94 -3.96 4.43
C CYS A 27 14.97 -2.77 4.31
N LEU A 28 13.65 -3.00 4.41
CA LEU A 28 12.67 -1.91 4.39
C LEU A 28 12.88 -0.93 5.55
N GLN A 29 13.24 -1.41 6.74
CA GLN A 29 13.49 -0.53 7.87
C GLN A 29 14.68 0.40 7.64
N LEU A 30 15.79 -0.08 7.08
CA LEU A 30 16.93 0.77 6.75
C LEU A 30 16.54 1.84 5.73
N VAL A 31 15.80 1.45 4.69
CA VAL A 31 15.27 2.35 3.66
C VAL A 31 14.32 3.40 4.25
N LEU A 32 13.36 2.99 5.07
CA LEU A 32 12.39 3.88 5.71
C LEU A 32 13.04 4.78 6.77
N ALA A 33 14.11 4.31 7.43
CA ALA A 33 14.91 5.12 8.33
C ALA A 33 15.62 6.24 7.56
N ARG A 34 16.23 5.90 6.42
CA ARG A 34 16.83 6.89 5.53
C ARG A 34 15.78 7.86 4.99
N TRP A 35 14.61 7.36 4.59
CA TRP A 35 13.49 8.18 4.14
C TRP A 35 13.04 9.20 5.18
N GLY A 36 12.99 8.80 6.46
CA GLY A 36 12.67 9.69 7.56
C GLY A 36 13.69 10.83 7.73
N LEU A 37 14.98 10.54 7.57
CA LEU A 37 16.04 11.56 7.64
C LEU A 37 15.97 12.55 6.47
N GLU A 38 15.81 12.05 5.24
CA GLU A 38 15.73 12.87 4.02
C GLU A 38 14.47 13.74 4.01
N THR A 39 13.33 13.18 4.42
CA THR A 39 12.08 13.93 4.51
C THR A 39 12.16 15.03 5.58
N ALA A 40 12.78 14.75 6.73
CA ALA A 40 12.99 15.76 7.76
C ALA A 40 13.93 16.88 7.30
N ALA A 41 14.90 16.56 6.44
CA ALA A 41 15.78 17.53 5.80
C ALA A 41 15.03 18.42 4.80
N LEU A 42 14.25 17.80 3.91
CA LEU A 42 13.45 18.47 2.89
C LEU A 42 12.38 19.40 3.49
N MET A 43 11.70 18.94 4.55
CA MET A 43 10.66 19.73 5.24
C MET A 43 11.22 20.87 6.09
N GLY A 44 12.55 21.03 6.15
CA GLY A 44 13.21 22.14 6.79
C GLY A 44 12.71 22.36 8.21
N VAL A 45 12.83 21.35 9.08
CA VAL A 45 12.50 21.49 10.51
C VAL A 45 13.07 22.82 10.99
N LYS A 46 12.17 23.78 11.25
CA LYS A 46 12.40 25.20 11.52
C LYS A 46 13.07 25.42 12.89
N GLY A 47 14.18 24.75 13.14
CA GLY A 47 15.13 25.10 14.18
C GLY A 47 16.33 25.77 13.54
N GLU A 48 17.01 26.64 14.28
CA GLU A 48 18.31 27.18 13.86
C GLU A 48 19.25 26.01 13.55
N GLN A 49 19.44 25.70 12.26
CA GLN A 49 20.36 24.66 11.82
C GLN A 49 21.77 25.09 12.23
N THR A 50 22.35 24.36 13.18
CA THR A 50 23.77 24.52 13.50
C THR A 50 24.59 23.66 12.53
N ALA A 51 25.80 24.08 12.18
CA ALA A 51 26.70 23.30 11.31
C ALA A 51 26.94 21.86 11.84
N ASN A 52 26.82 21.65 13.16
CA ASN A 52 26.94 20.33 13.79
C ASN A 52 25.77 19.38 13.50
N ASP A 53 24.58 19.91 13.18
CA ASP A 53 23.40 19.08 12.88
C ASP A 53 23.50 18.42 11.51
N ASP A 54 24.15 19.08 10.54
CA ASP A 54 24.35 18.53 9.21
C ASP A 54 25.40 17.41 9.22
N ASP A 55 26.54 17.59 9.89
CA ASP A 55 27.57 16.55 10.05
C ASP A 55 27.05 15.31 10.80
N ARG A 56 26.13 15.50 11.75
CA ARG A 56 25.49 14.38 12.45
C ARG A 56 24.57 13.59 11.52
N LYS A 57 23.81 14.28 10.66
CA LYS A 57 22.88 13.63 9.71
C LYS A 57 23.62 12.93 8.58
N VAL A 58 24.71 13.53 8.06
CA VAL A 58 25.60 12.86 7.09
C VAL A 58 26.18 11.58 7.68
N ARG A 59 26.68 11.62 8.92
CA ARG A 59 27.16 10.40 9.60
C ARG A 59 26.06 9.36 9.82
N ALA A 60 24.84 9.78 10.13
CA ALA A 60 23.71 8.86 10.29
C ALA A 60 23.34 8.18 8.96
N VAL A 61 23.32 8.94 7.87
CA VAL A 61 23.16 8.47 6.49
C VAL A 61 24.22 7.41 6.15
N GLU A 62 25.49 7.72 6.35
CA GLU A 62 26.60 6.79 6.10
C GLU A 62 26.52 5.54 6.98
N ALA A 63 26.10 5.69 8.24
CA ALA A 63 25.94 4.57 9.17
C ALA A 63 24.82 3.62 8.72
N ILE A 64 23.70 4.15 8.20
CA ILE A 64 22.62 3.32 7.64
C ILE A 64 23.11 2.51 6.44
N THR A 65 23.80 3.18 5.51
CA THR A 65 24.35 2.53 4.32
C THR A 65 25.38 1.46 4.72
N ARG A 66 26.24 1.75 5.70
CA ARG A 66 27.20 0.78 6.24
C ARG A 66 26.52 -0.40 6.91
N ALA A 67 25.47 -0.16 7.71
CA ALA A 67 24.73 -1.21 8.38
C ALA A 67 24.14 -2.22 7.39
N MET A 68 23.70 -1.79 6.20
CA MET A 68 23.24 -2.69 5.15
C MET A 68 24.34 -3.70 4.73
N TYR A 69 25.56 -3.25 4.45
CA TYR A 69 26.65 -4.13 4.02
C TYR A 69 27.23 -4.95 5.17
N GLU A 70 27.44 -4.34 6.34
CA GLU A 70 28.04 -5.03 7.49
C GLU A 70 27.14 -6.11 8.09
N SER A 71 25.82 -5.99 7.93
CA SER A 71 24.85 -7.02 8.34
C SER A 71 24.51 -8.04 7.24
N GLY A 72 25.11 -7.94 6.05
CA GLY A 72 24.83 -8.82 4.91
C GLY A 72 23.41 -8.66 4.32
N LEU A 73 22.72 -7.56 4.60
CA LEU A 73 21.39 -7.29 4.04
C LEU A 73 21.45 -6.88 2.57
N ASP A 74 22.63 -6.55 2.04
CA ASP A 74 22.77 -6.16 0.65
C ASP A 74 22.35 -7.29 -0.29
N ASP A 75 22.63 -8.56 -0.01
CA ASP A 75 22.16 -9.69 -0.83
C ASP A 75 20.63 -9.81 -0.89
N HIS A 76 19.94 -9.21 0.08
CA HIS A 76 18.48 -9.21 0.16
C HIS A 76 17.85 -7.91 -0.32
N ALA A 77 18.59 -6.80 -0.37
CA ALA A 77 18.11 -5.52 -0.87
C ALA A 77 17.94 -5.55 -2.40
N THR A 78 16.91 -4.88 -2.90
CA THR A 78 16.71 -4.66 -4.33
C THR A 78 17.76 -3.69 -4.86
N SER A 79 18.05 -3.75 -6.15
CA SER A 79 18.99 -2.80 -6.78
C SER A 79 18.56 -1.34 -6.58
N ALA A 80 17.26 -1.07 -6.62
CA ALA A 80 16.73 0.28 -6.42
C ALA A 80 16.95 0.77 -4.98
N GLU A 81 16.73 -0.09 -3.97
CA GLU A 81 17.00 0.26 -2.57
C GLU A 81 18.49 0.49 -2.31
N LYS A 82 19.37 -0.33 -2.89
CA LYS A 82 20.84 -0.13 -2.79
C LYS A 82 21.25 1.21 -3.35
N THR A 83 20.88 1.49 -4.61
CA THR A 83 21.19 2.75 -5.28
C THR A 83 20.72 3.95 -4.46
N MET A 84 19.51 3.89 -3.92
CA MET A 84 18.94 4.98 -3.13
C MET A 84 19.61 5.14 -1.75
N LEU A 85 20.02 4.06 -1.08
CA LEU A 85 20.78 4.14 0.16
C LEU A 85 22.21 4.68 -0.05
N GLU A 86 22.81 4.42 -1.21
CA GLU A 86 24.13 4.91 -1.60
C GLU A 86 24.14 6.39 -2.02
N LYS A 87 22.97 6.97 -2.34
CA LYS A 87 22.86 8.40 -2.69
C LYS A 87 23.38 9.31 -1.57
N PRO A 88 24.12 10.38 -1.89
CA PRO A 88 24.50 11.41 -0.93
C PRO A 88 23.30 11.96 -0.14
N TYR A 89 23.56 12.44 1.07
CA TYR A 89 22.53 13.10 1.87
C TYR A 89 21.96 14.32 1.11
N GLN A 90 20.63 14.51 1.16
CA GLN A 90 19.88 15.56 0.45
C GLN A 90 19.93 15.47 -1.09
N SER A 91 20.39 14.36 -1.67
CA SER A 91 20.39 14.17 -3.12
C SER A 91 19.23 13.29 -3.60
N TRP A 92 18.21 13.08 -2.76
CA TRP A 92 17.02 12.31 -3.13
C TRP A 92 16.13 13.08 -4.10
N GLU A 93 15.69 12.39 -5.14
CA GLU A 93 14.78 12.87 -6.17
C GLU A 93 13.33 12.47 -5.82
N TYR A 94 12.35 13.00 -6.56
CA TYR A 94 10.93 12.79 -6.28
C TYR A 94 10.56 11.30 -6.18
N GLU A 95 11.15 10.49 -7.05
CA GLU A 95 10.96 9.05 -7.14
C GLU A 95 11.47 8.31 -5.89
N ASP A 96 12.53 8.82 -5.23
CA ASP A 96 13.06 8.21 -4.01
C ASP A 96 12.09 8.41 -2.83
N TYR A 97 11.39 9.54 -2.78
CA TYR A 97 10.40 9.80 -1.72
C TYR A 97 9.17 8.90 -1.83
N ALA A 98 8.93 8.26 -2.98
CA ALA A 98 7.87 7.26 -3.13
C ALA A 98 8.08 6.03 -2.23
N TYR A 99 9.30 5.79 -1.74
CA TYR A 99 9.56 4.72 -0.76
C TYR A 99 8.81 4.91 0.56
N GLY A 100 8.35 6.13 0.86
CA GLY A 100 7.44 6.37 1.98
C GLY A 100 6.15 5.56 1.88
N ASP A 101 5.72 5.15 0.69
CA ASP A 101 4.51 4.34 0.52
C ASP A 101 4.72 2.89 1.02
N HIS A 102 5.96 2.46 1.31
CA HIS A 102 6.26 1.13 1.85
C HIS A 102 6.08 0.98 3.36
N TRP A 103 5.69 2.04 4.09
CA TRP A 103 5.34 1.94 5.52
C TRP A 103 4.28 0.86 5.79
N GLU A 104 3.29 0.78 4.92
CA GLU A 104 2.18 -0.17 5.06
C GLU A 104 2.60 -1.60 4.72
N ALA A 105 3.49 -1.74 3.72
CA ALA A 105 4.10 -3.02 3.38
C ALA A 105 4.99 -3.54 4.52
N PHE A 106 5.79 -2.66 5.13
CA PHE A 106 6.58 -2.96 6.32
C PHE A 106 5.70 -3.42 7.49
N GLY A 107 4.57 -2.76 7.73
CA GLY A 107 3.60 -3.15 8.75
C GLY A 107 3.01 -4.54 8.55
N VAL A 108 2.69 -4.92 7.31
CA VAL A 108 2.23 -6.28 6.98
C VAL A 108 3.32 -7.31 7.24
N LEU A 109 4.59 -7.05 6.84
CA LEU A 109 5.69 -7.96 7.14
C LEU A 109 5.87 -8.13 8.65
N GLN A 110 5.79 -7.06 9.44
CA GLN A 110 5.86 -7.12 10.89
C GLN A 110 4.69 -7.90 11.51
N TRP A 111 3.48 -7.78 10.96
CA TRP A 111 2.33 -8.57 11.37
C TRP A 111 2.51 -10.06 11.06
N LEU A 112 2.98 -10.40 9.86
CA LEU A 112 3.34 -11.77 9.48
C LEU A 112 4.39 -12.36 10.43
N LEU A 113 5.32 -11.51 10.91
CA LEU A 113 6.34 -11.91 11.87
C LEU A 113 5.85 -12.02 13.32
N GLY A 114 4.58 -11.72 13.60
CA GLY A 114 4.00 -11.70 14.94
C GLY A 114 4.44 -10.52 15.80
N ARG A 115 5.06 -9.49 15.22
CA ARG A 115 5.50 -8.26 15.91
C ARG A 115 4.38 -7.23 16.03
N GLN A 116 3.35 -7.34 15.20
CA GLN A 116 2.11 -6.56 15.30
C GLN A 116 0.94 -7.51 15.56
N HIS A 117 0.07 -7.17 16.52
CA HIS A 117 -1.07 -8.02 16.87
C HIS A 117 -2.25 -7.90 15.91
N LYS A 118 -2.38 -6.77 15.23
CA LYS A 118 -3.48 -6.49 14.30
C LYS A 118 -3.04 -5.59 13.16
N ILE A 119 -3.69 -5.74 12.02
CA ILE A 119 -3.61 -4.80 10.91
C ILE A 119 -4.65 -3.70 11.15
N PRO A 120 -4.28 -2.41 11.09
CA PRO A 120 -5.23 -1.33 11.27
C PRO A 120 -6.23 -1.29 10.09
N PRO A 121 -7.39 -0.65 10.23
CA PRO A 121 -8.31 -0.45 9.12
C PRO A 121 -7.63 0.26 7.93
N TYR A 122 -8.13 0.08 6.70
CA TYR A 122 -7.51 0.64 5.49
C TYR A 122 -7.63 2.17 5.35
N TYR A 123 -8.39 2.79 6.23
CA TYR A 123 -8.48 4.24 6.42
C TYR A 123 -7.59 4.75 7.58
N SER A 124 -6.69 3.91 8.08
CA SER A 124 -5.73 4.23 9.13
C SER A 124 -4.38 3.60 8.81
N ASN A 125 -3.30 4.35 9.03
CA ASN A 125 -1.94 3.86 8.81
C ASN A 125 -1.48 2.98 9.97
N PHE A 126 -0.47 2.15 9.73
CA PHE A 126 0.31 1.61 10.83
C PHE A 126 1.01 2.72 11.62
N ASP A 127 1.08 2.54 12.94
CA ASP A 127 1.87 3.42 13.81
C ASP A 127 3.35 3.20 13.52
N ARG A 128 3.96 4.17 12.81
CA ARG A 128 5.36 4.13 12.37
C ARG A 128 6.34 3.94 13.53
N ALA A 129 6.08 4.56 14.69
CA ALA A 129 6.95 4.43 15.86
C ALA A 129 6.89 3.01 16.42
N ARG A 130 5.69 2.43 16.52
CA ARG A 130 5.53 1.03 16.95
C ARG A 130 6.13 0.04 15.95
N LEU A 131 6.06 0.32 14.65
CA LEU A 131 6.71 -0.52 13.64
C LEU A 131 8.23 -0.57 13.84
N PHE A 132 8.88 0.58 14.04
CA PHE A 132 10.32 0.66 14.29
C PHE A 132 10.72 0.01 15.62
N GLN A 133 9.93 0.22 16.67
CA GLN A 133 10.18 -0.42 17.96
C GLN A 133 9.98 -1.94 17.90
N GLY A 134 9.07 -2.42 17.04
CA GLY A 134 8.75 -3.84 16.90
C GLY A 134 9.90 -4.71 16.40
N THR A 135 10.89 -4.11 15.72
CA THR A 135 12.10 -4.82 15.27
C THR A 135 13.26 -4.71 16.23
N GLY A 136 13.36 -3.61 16.97
CA GLY A 136 14.54 -3.30 17.77
C GLY A 136 15.80 -3.00 16.93
N ILE A 137 15.68 -2.88 15.60
CA ILE A 137 16.81 -2.51 14.73
C ILE A 137 17.10 -1.03 14.95
N MET A 138 18.34 -0.75 15.35
CA MET A 138 18.91 0.59 15.37
C MET A 138 19.66 0.77 14.05
N PRO A 139 19.18 1.63 13.12
CA PRO A 139 19.71 1.67 11.75
C PRO A 139 21.20 2.00 11.62
N ALA A 140 21.81 2.59 12.66
CA ALA A 140 23.24 2.89 12.72
C ALA A 140 24.09 1.76 13.34
N GLU A 141 23.48 0.67 13.81
CA GLU A 141 24.15 -0.44 14.49
C GLU A 141 23.87 -1.77 13.78
N PRO A 142 24.78 -2.26 12.91
CA PRO A 142 24.58 -3.48 12.12
C PRO A 142 24.23 -4.72 12.98
N SER A 143 24.84 -4.86 14.15
CA SER A 143 24.57 -5.99 15.07
C SER A 143 23.11 -6.10 15.53
N THR A 144 22.32 -5.03 15.43
CA THR A 144 20.90 -5.06 15.80
C THR A 144 20.03 -5.72 14.73
N VAL A 145 20.49 -5.75 13.47
CA VAL A 145 19.85 -6.50 12.38
C VAL A 145 19.96 -8.00 12.65
N GLU A 146 21.17 -8.48 12.96
CA GLU A 146 21.41 -9.90 13.28
C GLU A 146 20.52 -10.35 14.46
N LYS A 147 20.50 -9.58 15.55
CA LYS A 147 19.64 -9.84 16.72
C LYS A 147 18.15 -9.92 16.37
N PHE A 148 17.70 -9.17 15.37
CA PHE A 148 16.32 -9.24 14.91
C PHE A 148 16.04 -10.47 14.05
N VAL A 149 16.97 -10.86 13.17
CA VAL A 149 16.81 -11.96 12.20
C VAL A 149 17.05 -13.33 12.84
N ASP A 150 18.05 -13.46 13.72
CA ASP A 150 18.47 -14.73 14.35
C ASP A 150 17.32 -15.56 14.94
N PRO A 151 16.36 -14.97 15.68
CA PRO A 151 15.23 -15.72 16.21
C PRO A 151 14.40 -16.41 15.12
N PHE A 152 14.38 -15.89 13.90
CA PHE A 152 13.61 -16.43 12.78
C PHE A 152 14.38 -17.46 11.94
N MET A 153 15.69 -17.60 12.15
CA MET A 153 16.51 -18.64 11.48
C MET A 153 16.38 -20.01 12.14
N SER A 154 15.90 -20.07 13.39
CA SER A 154 15.70 -21.34 14.09
C SER A 154 14.50 -22.10 13.52
N PRO A 155 14.65 -23.41 13.17
CA PRO A 155 13.54 -24.24 12.72
C PRO A 155 12.48 -24.48 13.81
N GLN A 156 12.78 -24.16 15.07
CA GLN A 156 11.84 -24.24 16.19
C GLN A 156 10.93 -23.01 16.29
N THR A 157 11.24 -21.93 15.57
CA THR A 157 10.43 -20.72 15.53
C THR A 157 9.26 -20.93 14.57
N HIS A 158 8.29 -21.74 15.00
CA HIS A 158 7.02 -21.84 14.30
C HIS A 158 6.24 -20.55 14.56
N GLN A 159 6.18 -19.67 13.56
CA GLN A 159 5.18 -18.61 13.57
C GLN A 159 3.80 -19.25 13.53
N SER A 160 3.07 -19.08 14.63
CA SER A 160 1.71 -19.59 14.80
C SER A 160 0.67 -18.68 14.13
N LEU A 161 0.97 -18.16 12.93
CA LEU A 161 -0.03 -17.39 12.20
C LEU A 161 -1.09 -18.37 11.69
N ASP A 162 -2.34 -18.16 12.10
CA ASP A 162 -3.44 -18.96 11.59
C ASP A 162 -3.58 -18.69 10.08
N MET A 163 -3.46 -19.73 9.27
CA MET A 163 -3.60 -19.64 7.81
C MET A 163 -4.98 -19.14 7.39
N LYS A 164 -6.02 -19.37 8.20
CA LYS A 164 -7.35 -18.78 7.95
C LYS A 164 -7.35 -17.28 8.18
N GLN A 165 -6.66 -16.82 9.21
CA GLN A 165 -6.48 -15.39 9.47
C GLN A 165 -5.66 -14.73 8.36
N LEU A 166 -4.57 -15.37 7.91
CA LEU A 166 -3.79 -14.90 6.76
C LEU A 166 -4.65 -14.77 5.50
N GLN A 167 -5.40 -15.83 5.15
CA GLN A 167 -6.30 -15.80 4.00
C GLN A 167 -7.31 -14.65 4.11
N HIS A 168 -7.92 -14.48 5.29
CA HIS A 168 -8.88 -13.42 5.52
C HIS A 168 -8.27 -12.02 5.31
N GLU A 169 -7.08 -11.75 5.84
CA GLU A 169 -6.42 -10.44 5.65
C GLU A 169 -6.02 -10.19 4.19
N ILE A 170 -5.65 -11.24 3.45
CA ILE A 170 -5.43 -11.15 2.00
C ILE A 170 -6.71 -10.77 1.26
N ASP A 171 -7.83 -11.41 1.62
CA ASP A 171 -9.13 -11.17 1.00
C ASP A 171 -9.63 -9.75 1.30
N VAL A 172 -9.38 -9.25 2.52
CA VAL A 172 -9.65 -7.86 2.92
C VAL A 172 -8.80 -6.89 2.08
N ALA A 173 -7.50 -7.15 1.93
CA ALA A 173 -6.61 -6.33 1.11
C ALA A 173 -7.07 -6.25 -0.35
N GLU A 174 -7.46 -7.39 -0.93
CA GLU A 174 -8.00 -7.47 -2.29
C GLU A 174 -9.32 -6.69 -2.43
N ALA A 175 -10.22 -6.76 -1.44
CA ALA A 175 -11.49 -6.02 -1.46
C ALA A 175 -11.28 -4.50 -1.44
N TRP A 176 -10.39 -3.99 -0.59
CA TRP A 176 -10.05 -2.57 -0.53
C TRP A 176 -9.34 -2.08 -1.80
N LEU A 177 -8.41 -2.88 -2.32
CA LEU A 177 -7.70 -2.58 -3.57
C LEU A 177 -8.68 -2.50 -4.75
N TRP A 178 -9.62 -3.44 -4.82
CA TRP A 178 -10.68 -3.39 -5.82
C TRP A 178 -11.51 -2.12 -5.68
N ARG A 179 -11.96 -1.78 -4.46
CA ARG A 179 -12.80 -0.60 -4.25
C ARG A 179 -12.08 0.68 -4.66
N ALA A 180 -10.80 0.81 -4.34
CA ALA A 180 -9.99 1.95 -4.76
C ALA A 180 -9.90 2.08 -6.30
N ARG A 181 -9.81 0.96 -7.02
CA ARG A 181 -9.78 0.94 -8.50
C ARG A 181 -11.14 1.18 -9.13
N ALA A 182 -12.20 0.68 -8.51
CA ALA A 182 -13.57 0.98 -8.91
C ALA A 182 -13.84 2.49 -8.89
N GLN A 183 -13.18 3.23 -8.00
CA GLN A 183 -13.24 4.70 -7.97
C GLN A 183 -12.65 5.35 -9.23
N VAL A 184 -11.52 4.85 -9.72
CA VAL A 184 -10.89 5.36 -10.95
C VAL A 184 -11.80 5.10 -12.16
N LEU A 185 -12.42 3.92 -12.24
CA LEU A 185 -13.38 3.59 -13.29
C LEU A 185 -14.66 4.45 -13.20
N LEU A 186 -15.12 4.75 -11.98
CA LEU A 186 -16.25 5.63 -11.75
C LEU A 186 -15.94 7.07 -12.18
N GLY A 187 -14.75 7.58 -11.84
CA GLY A 187 -14.27 8.88 -12.32
C GLY A 187 -14.21 8.95 -13.84
N LEU A 188 -13.63 7.92 -14.47
CA LEU A 188 -13.58 7.81 -15.94
C LEU A 188 -14.96 7.83 -16.60
N ARG A 189 -15.95 7.16 -15.98
CA ARG A 189 -17.34 7.20 -16.45
C ARG A 189 -17.92 8.61 -16.35
N ASN A 190 -17.73 9.28 -15.21
CA ASN A 190 -18.26 10.62 -14.99
C ASN A 190 -17.67 11.62 -16.01
N ASP A 191 -16.36 11.53 -16.28
CA ASP A 191 -15.70 12.32 -17.32
C ASP A 191 -16.30 12.07 -18.72
N LEU A 192 -16.57 10.80 -19.05
CA LEU A 192 -17.21 10.41 -20.31
C LEU A 192 -18.66 10.90 -20.42
N GLU A 193 -19.41 10.95 -19.31
CA GLU A 193 -20.79 11.44 -19.29
C GLU A 193 -20.86 12.97 -19.40
N MET A 194 -19.97 13.68 -18.68
CA MET A 194 -19.83 15.14 -18.81
C MET A 194 -19.46 15.56 -20.23
N ALA A 195 -18.51 14.85 -20.87
CA ALA A 195 -18.12 15.12 -22.25
C ALA A 195 -19.31 14.98 -23.23
N LYS A 196 -20.17 13.97 -23.03
CA LYS A 196 -21.39 13.77 -23.84
C LYS A 196 -22.45 14.84 -23.62
N GLN A 197 -22.65 15.27 -22.37
CA GLN A 197 -23.64 16.31 -22.05
C GLN A 197 -23.24 17.67 -22.64
N GLN A 198 -21.94 18.02 -22.62
CA GLN A 198 -21.44 19.23 -23.28
C GLN A 198 -21.76 19.23 -24.78
N LYS A 199 -21.53 18.11 -25.47
CA LYS A 199 -21.84 17.94 -26.91
C LYS A 199 -23.32 18.11 -27.24
N SER A 200 -24.21 17.63 -26.37
CA SER A 200 -25.66 17.78 -26.53
C SER A 200 -26.14 19.22 -26.33
N THR A 201 -25.36 20.06 -25.64
CA THR A 201 -25.76 21.42 -25.26
C THR A 201 -25.22 22.47 -26.23
N THR A 202 -24.04 22.25 -26.82
CA THR A 202 -23.42 23.21 -27.75
C THR A 202 -23.88 23.07 -29.20
N GLY A 203 -24.45 21.93 -29.60
CA GLY A 203 -25.01 21.73 -30.95
C GLY A 203 -24.00 21.83 -32.11
N THR A 204 -22.75 22.15 -31.83
CA THR A 204 -21.63 22.16 -32.76
C THR A 204 -20.95 20.78 -32.77
N ASP A 205 -20.67 20.27 -33.97
CA ASP A 205 -19.87 19.04 -34.20
C ASP A 205 -18.38 19.19 -33.78
N GLU A 206 -18.02 20.28 -33.11
CA GLU A 206 -16.68 20.50 -32.58
C GLU A 206 -16.47 19.61 -31.35
N GLU A 207 -15.52 18.67 -31.46
CA GLU A 207 -15.13 17.79 -30.36
C GLU A 207 -14.75 18.63 -29.13
N SER A 208 -15.45 18.39 -28.01
CA SER A 208 -15.10 18.98 -26.72
C SER A 208 -13.65 18.62 -26.36
N PRO A 209 -12.86 19.53 -25.75
CA PRO A 209 -11.51 19.22 -25.26
C PRO A 209 -11.45 17.96 -24.37
N ALA A 210 -12.55 17.63 -23.68
CA ALA A 210 -12.69 16.40 -22.91
C ALA A 210 -12.84 15.15 -23.80
N GLU A 211 -13.59 15.23 -24.91
CA GLU A 211 -13.66 14.14 -25.90
C GLU A 211 -12.30 13.94 -26.59
N THR A 212 -11.60 15.02 -26.94
CA THR A 212 -10.25 14.97 -27.50
C THR A 212 -9.28 14.35 -26.49
N ALA A 213 -9.33 14.72 -25.20
CA ALA A 213 -8.53 14.14 -24.13
C ALA A 213 -8.82 12.65 -23.86
N LEU A 214 -10.08 12.22 -24.01
CA LEU A 214 -10.50 10.83 -23.83
C LEU A 214 -10.15 9.95 -25.06
N ARG A 215 -10.17 10.52 -26.28
CA ARG A 215 -9.67 9.88 -27.51
C ARG A 215 -8.15 9.78 -27.50
N THR A 216 -7.44 10.84 -27.10
CA THR A 216 -5.97 10.79 -26.96
C THR A 216 -5.54 9.79 -25.89
N LYS A 217 -6.33 9.59 -24.83
CA LYS A 217 -6.08 8.54 -23.81
C LYS A 217 -6.25 7.08 -24.27
N HIS A 218 -6.62 6.80 -25.53
CA HIS A 218 -6.67 5.44 -26.11
C HIS A 218 -7.35 4.40 -25.20
N ILE A 219 -8.45 4.77 -24.54
CA ILE A 219 -9.09 3.89 -23.55
C ILE A 219 -9.67 2.65 -24.25
N PRO A 220 -9.21 1.43 -23.92
CA PRO A 220 -9.70 0.17 -24.47
C PRO A 220 -11.22 0.00 -24.33
N HIS A 221 -11.85 -0.65 -25.31
CA HIS A 221 -13.29 -0.87 -25.32
C HIS A 221 -13.79 -1.69 -24.11
N SER A 222 -12.98 -2.64 -23.64
CA SER A 222 -13.26 -3.46 -22.45
C SER A 222 -13.40 -2.61 -21.18
N LEU A 223 -12.52 -1.63 -20.99
CA LEU A 223 -12.57 -0.70 -19.85
C LEU A 223 -13.80 0.21 -19.90
N ARG A 224 -14.22 0.66 -21.09
CA ARG A 224 -15.47 1.43 -21.25
C ARG A 224 -16.70 0.63 -20.88
N LYS A 225 -16.72 -0.69 -21.14
CA LYS A 225 -17.82 -1.56 -20.72
C LYS A 225 -17.85 -1.69 -19.19
N MET A 226 -16.71 -1.98 -18.56
CA MET A 226 -16.61 -2.06 -17.10
C MET A 226 -17.01 -0.75 -16.40
N ALA A 227 -16.54 0.39 -16.90
CA ALA A 227 -16.86 1.71 -16.34
C ALA A 227 -18.37 2.02 -16.37
N ARG A 228 -19.12 1.49 -17.34
CA ARG A 228 -20.58 1.68 -17.43
C ARG A 228 -21.34 0.96 -16.33
N ASP A 229 -20.90 -0.24 -15.99
CA ASP A 229 -21.58 -1.12 -15.03
C ASP A 229 -21.08 -0.92 -13.59
N ILE A 230 -19.96 -0.20 -13.39
CA ILE A 230 -19.38 0.06 -12.08
C ILE A 230 -20.34 0.65 -11.02
N PRO A 231 -21.28 1.57 -11.33
CA PRO A 231 -22.16 2.17 -10.33
C PRO A 231 -23.17 1.18 -9.75
N LYS A 232 -23.52 0.14 -10.51
CA LYS A 232 -24.35 -0.98 -10.04
C LYS A 232 -23.51 -2.03 -9.33
N THR A 233 -22.25 -2.17 -9.74
CA THR A 233 -21.33 -3.16 -9.21
C THR A 233 -20.83 -2.79 -7.80
N ILE A 234 -20.59 -1.51 -7.51
CA ILE A 234 -20.13 -1.04 -6.19
C ILE A 234 -21.09 -1.46 -5.07
N PRO A 235 -22.41 -1.18 -5.14
CA PRO A 235 -23.37 -1.64 -4.13
C PRO A 235 -23.38 -3.15 -3.91
N LEU A 236 -23.35 -3.94 -5.00
CA LEU A 236 -23.37 -5.40 -4.93
C LEU A 236 -22.09 -5.95 -4.27
N ALA A 237 -20.94 -5.42 -4.67
CA ALA A 237 -19.66 -5.79 -4.10
C ALA A 237 -19.55 -5.37 -2.62
N ALA A 238 -20.06 -4.19 -2.26
CA ALA A 238 -20.09 -3.72 -0.88
C ALA A 238 -20.94 -4.64 0.01
N ALA A 239 -22.15 -5.00 -0.43
CA ALA A 239 -23.00 -5.96 0.28
C ALA A 239 -22.30 -7.31 0.46
N GLN A 240 -21.73 -7.87 -0.62
CA GLN A 240 -21.08 -9.17 -0.54
C GLN A 240 -19.79 -9.15 0.30
N ALA A 241 -18.99 -8.09 0.22
CA ALA A 241 -17.81 -7.91 1.04
C ALA A 241 -18.17 -7.77 2.53
N ARG A 242 -19.31 -7.14 2.84
CA ARG A 242 -19.86 -7.08 4.19
C ARG A 242 -20.30 -8.44 4.70
N ASP A 243 -21.05 -9.20 3.89
CA ASP A 243 -21.53 -10.55 4.24
C ASP A 243 -20.38 -11.52 4.51
N LYS A 244 -19.27 -11.37 3.78
CA LYS A 244 -18.03 -12.14 3.97
C LYS A 244 -17.13 -11.64 5.11
N GLY A 245 -17.52 -10.56 5.79
CA GLY A 245 -16.73 -9.95 6.85
C GLY A 245 -15.46 -9.23 6.38
N LEU A 246 -15.31 -8.95 5.08
CA LEU A 246 -14.14 -8.26 4.52
C LEU A 246 -14.14 -6.75 4.82
N VAL A 247 -15.31 -6.20 5.15
CA VAL A 247 -15.49 -4.78 5.49
C VAL A 247 -16.26 -4.64 6.79
N GLY A 248 -15.75 -3.76 7.67
CA GLY A 248 -16.27 -3.57 9.02
C GLY A 248 -17.65 -2.91 9.12
N ALA A 249 -18.02 -2.07 8.15
CA ALA A 249 -19.34 -1.43 8.05
C ALA A 249 -19.59 -0.93 6.62
N LEU A 250 -20.86 -0.64 6.31
CA LEU A 250 -21.30 0.03 5.10
C LEU A 250 -21.92 1.38 5.46
N GLU A 251 -21.68 2.39 4.63
CA GLU A 251 -22.33 3.70 4.72
C GLU A 251 -23.11 3.90 3.41
N GLY A 252 -24.44 3.92 3.49
CA GLY A 252 -25.29 3.75 2.32
C GLY A 252 -25.03 2.42 1.60
N ASN A 253 -24.57 2.47 0.36
CA ASN A 253 -24.28 1.31 -0.49
C ASN A 253 -22.78 1.18 -0.82
N ASP A 254 -21.91 1.67 0.05
CA ASP A 254 -20.46 1.70 -0.17
C ASP A 254 -19.68 1.34 1.11
N PHE A 255 -18.37 1.14 0.96
CA PHE A 255 -17.45 0.84 2.05
C PHE A 255 -17.44 2.04 3.02
N ALA A 256 -17.75 1.80 4.29
CA ALA A 256 -17.73 2.85 5.30
C ALA A 256 -16.31 3.21 5.72
N ILE A 257 -16.05 4.50 5.85
CA ILE A 257 -14.80 5.08 6.31
C ILE A 257 -15.08 5.84 7.59
N VAL A 258 -14.41 5.46 8.68
CA VAL A 258 -14.49 6.21 9.93
C VAL A 258 -13.53 7.39 9.84
N VAL A 259 -14.05 8.60 9.96
CA VAL A 259 -13.29 9.85 9.96
C VAL A 259 -13.41 10.54 11.31
N GLU A 260 -12.30 11.09 11.79
CA GLU A 260 -12.24 11.88 13.01
C GLU A 260 -12.58 13.34 12.72
N LEU A 261 -13.61 13.86 13.38
CA LEU A 261 -13.95 15.28 13.38
C LEU A 261 -13.15 15.95 14.50
N LYS A 262 -12.23 16.83 14.11
CA LYS A 262 -11.59 17.75 15.05
C LYS A 262 -12.49 18.98 15.22
N ASP A 263 -13.30 18.97 16.28
CA ASP A 263 -13.95 20.19 16.73
C ASP A 263 -12.89 21.13 17.32
N LYS A 264 -12.87 22.38 16.88
CA LYS A 264 -11.84 23.35 17.29
C LYS A 264 -11.89 23.69 18.78
N ASP A 265 -13.03 23.45 19.43
CA ASP A 265 -13.31 23.85 20.81
C ASP A 265 -13.56 22.67 21.77
N ALA A 266 -13.56 21.42 21.30
CA ALA A 266 -13.82 20.25 22.12
C ALA A 266 -12.57 19.38 22.29
N SER A 267 -12.21 19.07 23.54
CA SER A 267 -11.14 18.11 23.87
C SER A 267 -11.49 16.64 23.56
N THR A 268 -12.71 16.39 23.07
CA THR A 268 -13.21 15.08 22.70
C THR A 268 -13.30 14.96 21.18
N THR A 269 -12.56 14.01 20.63
CA THR A 269 -12.63 13.61 19.23
C THR A 269 -13.95 12.87 18.97
N THR A 270 -14.79 13.38 18.07
CA THR A 270 -15.99 12.66 17.61
C THR A 270 -15.69 11.98 16.28
N THR A 271 -16.15 10.74 16.11
CA THR A 271 -15.97 9.98 14.87
C THR A 271 -17.30 9.93 14.10
N THR A 272 -17.25 10.12 12.79
CA THR A 272 -18.39 9.89 11.89
C THR A 272 -18.02 8.92 10.77
N THR A 273 -19.01 8.31 10.12
CA THR A 273 -18.82 7.44 8.96
C THR A 273 -19.16 8.17 7.68
N VAL A 274 -18.33 8.00 6.65
CA VAL A 274 -18.57 8.51 5.29
C VAL A 274 -18.37 7.38 4.28
N PRO A 275 -19.14 7.35 3.17
CA PRO A 275 -18.92 6.35 2.14
C PRO A 275 -17.63 6.70 1.37
N TYR A 276 -16.87 5.68 0.98
CA TYR A 276 -15.60 5.85 0.26
C TYR A 276 -15.72 6.79 -0.96
N VAL A 277 -16.81 6.70 -1.73
CA VAL A 277 -17.05 7.54 -2.91
C VAL A 277 -17.05 9.04 -2.62
N ASN A 278 -17.37 9.44 -1.38
CA ASN A 278 -17.47 10.84 -0.96
C ASN A 278 -16.15 11.41 -0.41
N LEU A 279 -15.09 10.61 -0.30
CA LEU A 279 -13.77 11.11 0.06
C LEU A 279 -13.22 12.03 -1.03
N ASP A 280 -12.40 13.02 -0.66
CA ASP A 280 -11.64 13.79 -1.65
C ASP A 280 -10.53 12.94 -2.30
N SER A 281 -9.96 13.46 -3.39
CA SER A 281 -8.94 12.76 -4.17
C SER A 281 -7.70 12.37 -3.36
N ASN A 282 -7.30 13.18 -2.38
CA ASN A 282 -6.11 12.92 -1.58
C ASN A 282 -6.35 11.78 -0.60
N HIS A 283 -7.52 11.74 0.04
CA HIS A 283 -7.89 10.63 0.91
C HIS A 283 -8.14 9.33 0.12
N GLN A 284 -8.75 9.43 -1.07
CA GLN A 284 -8.90 8.27 -1.96
C GLN A 284 -7.53 7.72 -2.40
N ASP A 285 -6.59 8.60 -2.73
CA ASP A 285 -5.23 8.19 -3.09
C ASP A 285 -4.49 7.55 -1.92
N ALA A 286 -4.61 8.11 -0.72
CA ALA A 286 -4.00 7.55 0.48
C ALA A 286 -4.51 6.13 0.77
N ILE A 287 -5.83 5.89 0.72
CA ILE A 287 -6.39 4.56 0.94
C ILE A 287 -5.98 3.59 -0.17
N ARG A 288 -5.93 4.05 -1.43
CA ARG A 288 -5.43 3.26 -2.55
C ARG A 288 -4.00 2.78 -2.29
N LYS A 289 -3.10 3.68 -1.89
CA LYS A 289 -1.70 3.35 -1.57
C LYS A 289 -1.59 2.37 -0.41
N ILE A 290 -2.39 2.55 0.65
CA ILE A 290 -2.48 1.59 1.76
C ILE A 290 -2.88 0.21 1.23
N ALA A 291 -3.93 0.15 0.41
CA ALA A 291 -4.41 -1.11 -0.15
C ALA A 291 -3.39 -1.80 -1.07
N GLU A 292 -2.76 -1.04 -1.97
CA GLU A 292 -1.71 -1.52 -2.87
C GLU A 292 -0.50 -2.05 -2.11
N SER A 293 0.03 -1.28 -1.16
CA SER A 293 1.21 -1.66 -0.37
C SER A 293 0.97 -2.89 0.50
N ARG A 294 -0.20 -2.97 1.17
CA ARG A 294 -0.54 -4.14 2.00
C ARG A 294 -0.74 -5.39 1.15
N PHE A 295 -1.51 -5.29 0.07
CA PHE A 295 -1.75 -6.40 -0.84
C PHE A 295 -0.45 -6.92 -1.47
N PHE A 296 0.45 -6.01 -1.87
CA PHE A 296 1.76 -6.37 -2.39
C PHE A 296 2.60 -7.15 -1.39
N ALA A 297 2.68 -6.68 -0.13
CA ALA A 297 3.42 -7.38 0.91
C ALA A 297 2.88 -8.81 1.14
N PHE A 298 1.56 -8.98 1.15
CA PHE A 298 0.95 -10.29 1.20
C PHE A 298 1.27 -11.15 -0.02
N ALA A 299 1.08 -10.62 -1.22
CA ALA A 299 1.33 -11.33 -2.47
C ALA A 299 2.78 -11.82 -2.56
N TRP A 300 3.74 -10.98 -2.16
CA TRP A 300 5.13 -11.38 -2.05
C TRP A 300 5.34 -12.46 -0.99
N ALA A 301 4.77 -12.30 0.21
CA ALA A 301 4.93 -13.24 1.30
C ALA A 301 4.36 -14.64 1.01
N VAL A 302 3.31 -14.74 0.18
CA VAL A 302 2.73 -16.04 -0.24
C VAL A 302 3.27 -16.55 -1.58
N GLY A 303 4.30 -15.90 -2.14
CA GLY A 303 4.92 -16.32 -3.40
C GLY A 303 4.07 -16.09 -4.65
N LYS A 304 3.02 -15.23 -4.59
CA LYS A 304 2.34 -14.72 -5.79
C LYS A 304 3.21 -13.69 -6.52
N ALA A 305 4.04 -12.95 -5.78
CA ALA A 305 5.07 -12.07 -6.31
C ALA A 305 6.44 -12.68 -6.07
N ASP A 306 7.16 -12.98 -7.15
CA ASP A 306 8.50 -13.57 -7.05
C ASP A 306 9.54 -12.55 -6.57
N LYS A 307 9.39 -11.29 -6.98
CA LYS A 307 10.32 -10.20 -6.71
C LYS A 307 9.66 -9.08 -5.93
N TRP A 308 10.44 -8.44 -5.07
CA TRP A 308 10.06 -7.19 -4.43
C TRP A 308 10.39 -6.02 -5.37
N ASN A 309 9.53 -5.71 -6.35
CA ASN A 309 9.72 -4.54 -7.20
C ASN A 309 8.38 -3.82 -7.46
N ALA A 310 8.45 -2.51 -7.71
CA ALA A 310 7.28 -1.68 -8.00
C ALA A 310 6.52 -2.19 -9.23
N ASP A 311 7.23 -2.69 -10.25
CA ASP A 311 6.63 -3.20 -11.48
C ASP A 311 5.77 -4.45 -11.24
N ALA A 312 6.15 -5.35 -10.32
CA ALA A 312 5.33 -6.52 -9.98
C ALA A 312 3.99 -6.11 -9.35
N VAL A 313 3.88 -4.95 -8.69
CA VAL A 313 2.60 -4.43 -8.20
C VAL A 313 1.65 -4.20 -9.38
N SER A 314 2.13 -3.72 -10.52
CA SER A 314 1.28 -3.52 -11.69
C SER A 314 0.82 -4.86 -12.31
N GLU A 315 1.71 -5.86 -12.33
CA GLU A 315 1.45 -7.19 -12.93
C GLU A 315 0.50 -8.03 -12.07
N LEU A 316 0.74 -8.11 -10.76
CA LEU A 316 -0.11 -8.83 -9.79
C LEU A 316 -1.55 -8.36 -9.84
N VAL A 317 -1.73 -7.08 -10.13
CA VAL A 317 -3.03 -6.44 -10.08
C VAL A 317 -3.61 -6.21 -11.49
N SER A 318 -2.93 -6.68 -12.54
CA SER A 318 -3.48 -6.80 -13.89
C SER A 318 -4.30 -8.09 -14.08
N ILE A 319 -4.17 -9.05 -13.15
CA ILE A 319 -4.82 -10.36 -13.22
C ILE A 319 -6.04 -10.39 -12.29
N ASN A 320 -7.20 -10.29 -12.94
CA ASN A 320 -8.58 -10.51 -12.47
C ASN A 320 -9.30 -9.38 -11.69
N PRO A 321 -10.51 -8.98 -12.14
CA PRO A 321 -11.47 -8.32 -11.28
C PRO A 321 -12.04 -9.37 -10.31
N ILE A 322 -11.45 -9.43 -9.12
CA ILE A 322 -11.98 -10.03 -7.89
C ILE A 322 -12.14 -11.56 -7.92
N SER A 323 -11.30 -12.23 -7.13
CA SER A 323 -11.65 -13.52 -6.52
C SER A 323 -12.41 -13.32 -5.21
N SER A 324 -11.83 -12.63 -4.22
CA SER A 324 -12.33 -12.63 -2.85
C SER A 324 -13.76 -12.13 -2.65
N VAL A 325 -14.17 -11.03 -3.32
CA VAL A 325 -15.53 -10.49 -3.19
C VAL A 325 -16.56 -11.36 -3.91
N TRP A 326 -16.28 -12.00 -5.06
CA TRP A 326 -17.30 -12.74 -5.83
C TRP A 326 -17.27 -14.27 -5.68
N THR A 327 -16.15 -14.89 -5.28
CA THR A 327 -16.06 -16.35 -5.18
C THR A 327 -16.80 -16.86 -3.94
N ALA A 328 -17.68 -17.84 -4.13
CA ALA A 328 -18.51 -18.42 -3.07
C ALA A 328 -17.74 -19.33 -2.09
#